data_AF-A0A954VGR1-F1
#
_entry.id   AF-A0A954VGR1-F1
#
_cell.length_a   1.000
_cell.length_b   1.000
_cell.length_c   1.000
_cell.angle_alpha   90.00
_cell.angle_beta   90.00
_cell.angle_gamma   90.00
#
_symmetry.space_group_name_H-M   'P 1'
#
loop_
_entity.id
_entity.type
_entity.pdbx_description
1 polymer ?
#
loop_
_entity_poly.entity_id
_entity_poly.type
_entity_poly.pdbx_seq_one_letter_code
_entity_poly.pdbx_strand_id
1 'polypeptide(L)'
;MSATAVKQPACDVQSQQSLSPEQLSQWKAAQERASKLKRMKGIAAFNRWTMTVLALLSLPFAFFSIVGFLSCAALISLAVVEFLAKQKLDRFEPVAAQLLGWNQVALLVVILIYCTFSIFQGMYQEGEALRTLSAPEYRDALGLSEQDLSDLKWLYKSLIAVTYASIAGLSIVFQGLNAWYYFARRRQIQAYKDQTPAWIHQLQQ
;
A
#
# COMPACT_ATOMS: atom_id res chain seq x y z
N MET A 1 32.94 40.28 37.75
CA MET A 1 32.53 39.65 36.48
C MET A 1 33.79 39.07 35.84
N SER A 2 34.08 37.78 36.11
CA SER A 2 35.28 37.12 35.61
C SER A 2 34.85 35.93 34.75
N ALA A 3 35.13 36.00 33.46
CA ALA A 3 34.85 34.96 32.48
C ALA A 3 35.85 33.81 32.66
N THR A 4 35.38 32.68 33.17
CA THR A 4 36.16 31.45 33.27
C THR A 4 36.21 30.80 31.89
N ALA A 5 37.36 30.87 31.23
CA ALA A 5 37.60 30.19 29.95
C ALA A 5 37.54 28.67 30.16
N VAL A 6 36.46 28.05 29.69
CA VAL A 6 36.32 26.59 29.63
C VAL A 6 37.25 26.08 28.53
N LYS A 7 38.37 25.48 28.95
CA LYS A 7 39.31 24.77 28.10
C LYS A 7 38.58 23.56 27.51
N GLN A 8 38.12 23.68 26.27
CA GLN A 8 37.56 22.54 25.53
C GLN A 8 38.64 21.44 25.49
N PRO A 9 38.37 20.24 26.02
CA PRO A 9 39.26 19.11 25.79
C PRO A 9 39.33 18.90 24.29
N ALA A 10 40.55 18.86 23.76
CA ALA A 10 40.81 18.45 22.39
C ALA A 10 40.01 17.17 22.17
N CYS A 11 39.01 17.25 21.30
CA CYS A 11 38.31 16.08 20.81
C CYS A 11 39.37 15.35 20.01
N ASP A 12 40.04 14.41 20.69
CA ASP A 12 41.04 13.55 20.09
C ASP A 12 40.39 12.97 18.84
N VAL A 13 41.14 13.16 17.75
CA VAL A 13 40.99 12.48 16.49
C VAL A 13 40.98 10.98 16.80
N GLN A 14 39.82 10.44 17.17
CA GLN A 14 39.54 9.02 17.08
C GLN A 14 39.62 8.72 15.60
N SER A 15 40.85 8.38 15.25
CA SER A 15 41.33 7.80 14.02
C SER A 15 40.17 7.15 13.27
N GLN A 16 40.06 7.54 12.01
CA GLN A 16 39.62 6.63 10.95
C GLN A 16 40.45 5.35 11.09
N GLN A 17 40.05 4.47 12.00
CA GLN A 17 40.65 3.16 12.16
C GLN A 17 40.25 2.46 10.87
N SER A 18 41.18 2.45 9.93
CA SER A 18 40.99 1.86 8.62
C SER A 18 40.53 0.43 8.86
N LEU A 19 39.32 0.12 8.36
CA LEU A 19 38.75 -1.21 8.47
C LEU A 19 39.80 -2.21 8.00
N SER A 20 40.02 -3.28 8.77
CA SER A 20 40.92 -4.34 8.34
C SER A 20 40.45 -4.88 6.97
N PRO A 21 41.33 -5.43 6.13
CA PRO A 21 40.93 -5.99 4.84
C PRO A 21 39.79 -7.02 4.97
N GLU A 22 39.76 -7.78 6.07
CA GLU A 22 38.68 -8.72 6.41
C GLU A 22 37.37 -8.01 6.79
N GLN A 23 37.43 -6.95 7.61
CA GLN A 23 36.25 -6.15 7.94
C GLN A 23 35.68 -5.46 6.70
N LEU A 24 36.54 -4.98 5.79
CA LEU A 24 36.14 -4.38 4.54
C LEU A 24 35.44 -5.39 3.62
N SER A 25 35.94 -6.63 3.55
CA SER A 25 35.31 -7.69 2.75
C SER A 25 33.95 -8.10 3.32
N GLN A 26 33.85 -8.25 4.64
CA GLN A 26 32.59 -8.51 5.34
C GLN A 26 31.57 -7.38 5.12
N TRP A 27 32.02 -6.13 5.21
CA TRP A 27 31.19 -4.95 4.96
C TRP A 27 30.66 -4.90 3.52
N LYS A 28 31.52 -5.14 2.52
CA LYS A 28 31.11 -5.21 1.10
C LYS A 28 30.07 -6.31 0.87
N ALA A 29 30.30 -7.51 1.41
CA ALA A 29 29.36 -8.63 1.29
C ALA A 29 28.01 -8.32 1.98
N ALA A 30 28.02 -7.62 3.11
CA ALA A 30 26.80 -7.17 3.78
C ALA A 30 26.09 -6.06 2.98
N GLN A 31 26.82 -5.13 2.36
CA GLN A 31 26.26 -4.06 1.54
C GLN A 31 25.57 -4.61 0.29
N GLU A 32 26.16 -5.61 -0.36
CA GLU A 32 25.57 -6.28 -1.51
C GLU A 32 24.24 -6.96 -1.13
N ARG A 33 24.20 -7.70 -0.01
CA ARG A 33 22.97 -8.29 0.51
C ARG A 33 21.93 -7.22 0.88
N ALA A 34 22.35 -6.14 1.52
CA ALA A 34 21.48 -5.02 1.90
C ALA A 34 20.90 -4.30 0.68
N SER A 35 21.62 -4.23 -0.45
CA SER A 35 21.14 -3.58 -1.68
C SER A 35 19.84 -4.20 -2.21
N LYS A 36 19.72 -5.54 -2.14
CA LYS A 36 18.51 -6.29 -2.51
C LYS A 36 17.33 -5.94 -1.60
N LEU A 37 17.61 -5.71 -0.31
CA LEU A 37 16.62 -5.28 0.69
C LEU A 37 16.22 -3.80 0.51
N LYS A 38 17.14 -2.93 0.07
CA LYS A 38 16.83 -1.53 -0.25
C LYS A 38 15.82 -1.40 -1.39
N ARG A 39 15.89 -2.26 -2.42
CA ARG A 39 14.90 -2.28 -3.50
C ARG A 39 13.48 -2.56 -2.98
N MET A 40 13.35 -3.49 -2.03
CA MET A 40 12.07 -3.78 -1.37
C MET A 40 11.54 -2.56 -0.59
N LYS A 41 12.42 -1.79 0.08
CA LYS A 41 12.02 -0.52 0.71
C LYS A 41 11.48 0.49 -0.30
N GLY A 42 12.06 0.54 -1.51
CA GLY A 42 11.58 1.38 -2.61
C GLY A 42 10.17 0.99 -3.08
N ILE A 43 9.93 -0.30 -3.31
CA ILE A 43 8.61 -0.83 -3.70
C ILE A 43 7.56 -0.53 -2.61
N ALA A 44 7.90 -0.80 -1.34
CA ALA A 44 7.01 -0.48 -0.22
C ALA A 44 6.73 1.03 -0.08
N ALA A 45 7.72 1.88 -0.37
CA ALA A 45 7.52 3.34 -0.34
C ALA A 45 6.56 3.81 -1.43
N PHE A 46 6.66 3.26 -2.64
CA PHE A 46 5.75 3.55 -3.75
C PHE A 46 4.32 3.13 -3.43
N ASN A 47 4.14 1.89 -2.96
CA ASN A 47 2.82 1.34 -2.64
C ASN A 47 2.12 2.12 -1.52
N ARG A 48 2.88 2.52 -0.50
CA ARG A 48 2.37 3.39 0.57
C ARG A 48 1.92 4.75 0.03
N TRP A 49 2.70 5.36 -0.87
CA TRP A 49 2.34 6.65 -1.46
C TRP A 49 1.04 6.56 -2.25
N THR A 50 0.87 5.54 -3.08
CA THR A 50 -0.36 5.34 -3.84
C THR A 50 -1.57 5.11 -2.92
N MET A 51 -1.44 4.28 -1.87
CA MET A 51 -2.53 4.07 -0.89
C MET A 51 -2.90 5.35 -0.14
N THR A 52 -1.92 6.13 0.34
CA THR A 52 -2.19 7.39 1.03
C THR A 52 -2.92 8.38 0.13
N VAL A 53 -2.47 8.53 -1.12
CA VAL A 53 -3.14 9.42 -2.08
C VAL A 53 -4.57 8.96 -2.34
N LEU A 54 -4.80 7.67 -2.58
CA LEU A 54 -6.14 7.12 -2.79
C LEU A 54 -7.05 7.32 -1.58
N ALA A 55 -6.54 7.11 -0.36
CA ALA A 55 -7.29 7.32 0.87
C ALA A 55 -7.68 8.80 1.05
N LEU A 56 -6.75 9.73 0.80
CA LEU A 56 -7.01 11.17 0.88
C LEU A 56 -8.02 11.64 -0.18
N LEU A 57 -7.89 11.15 -1.42
CA LEU A 57 -8.84 11.46 -2.49
C LEU A 57 -10.24 10.88 -2.23
N SER A 58 -10.32 9.81 -1.44
CA SER A 58 -11.60 9.18 -1.07
C SER A 58 -12.28 9.89 0.12
N LEU A 59 -11.55 10.70 0.89
CA LEU A 59 -12.03 11.31 2.12
C LEU A 59 -13.26 12.25 1.93
N PRO A 60 -13.35 13.08 0.89
CA PRO A 60 -14.54 13.91 0.66
C PRO A 60 -15.82 13.08 0.46
N PHE A 61 -15.71 11.91 -0.16
CA PHE A 61 -16.84 11.02 -0.45
C PHE A 61 -17.29 10.22 0.78
N ALA A 62 -16.41 10.08 1.77
CA ALA A 62 -16.72 9.38 3.01
C ALA A 62 -17.83 10.05 3.83
N PHE A 63 -17.95 11.39 3.75
CA PHE A 63 -18.96 12.13 4.53
C PHE A 63 -20.40 11.92 4.05
N PHE A 64 -20.59 11.46 2.82
CA PHE A 64 -21.92 11.34 2.19
C PHE A 64 -22.40 9.89 2.04
N SER A 65 -21.58 8.90 2.44
CA SER A 65 -21.89 7.50 2.24
C SER A 65 -21.29 6.64 3.36
N ILE A 66 -22.12 5.83 4.01
CA ILE A 66 -21.66 4.85 5.01
C ILE A 66 -20.64 3.87 4.40
N VAL A 67 -20.83 3.49 3.14
CA VAL A 67 -19.92 2.61 2.41
C VAL A 67 -18.60 3.34 2.17
N GLY A 68 -18.67 4.59 1.72
CA GLY A 68 -17.48 5.43 1.54
C GLY A 68 -16.71 5.64 2.83
N PHE A 69 -17.41 5.86 3.95
CA PHE A 69 -16.82 5.96 5.28
C PHE A 69 -16.10 4.68 5.70
N LEU A 70 -16.75 3.52 5.58
CA LEU A 70 -16.14 2.23 5.92
C LEU A 70 -14.93 1.92 5.04
N SER A 71 -15.01 2.18 3.74
CA SER A 71 -13.88 2.03 2.82
C SER A 71 -12.72 2.97 3.20
N CYS A 72 -13.00 4.23 3.51
CA CYS A 72 -11.99 5.19 3.94
C CYS A 72 -11.30 4.73 5.24
N ALA A 73 -12.08 4.32 6.24
CA ALA A 73 -11.56 3.82 7.52
C ALA A 73 -10.69 2.55 7.33
N ALA A 74 -11.10 1.64 6.46
CA ALA A 74 -10.32 0.46 6.10
C ALA A 74 -8.97 0.85 5.45
N LEU A 75 -8.99 1.77 4.48
CA LEU A 75 -7.77 2.25 3.81
C LEU A 75 -6.82 2.96 4.79
N ILE A 76 -7.33 3.79 5.69
CA ILE A 76 -6.52 4.45 6.73
C ILE A 76 -5.87 3.39 7.64
N SER A 77 -6.64 2.39 8.07
CA SER A 77 -6.13 1.31 8.93
C SER A 77 -4.99 0.53 8.27
N LEU A 78 -5.14 0.19 6.99
CA LEU A 78 -4.10 -0.47 6.19
C LEU A 78 -2.86 0.41 6.00
N ALA A 79 -3.05 1.71 5.80
CA ALA A 79 -1.94 2.67 5.69
C ALA A 79 -1.13 2.79 6.99
N VAL A 80 -1.80 2.76 8.15
CA VAL A 80 -1.13 2.77 9.47
C VAL A 80 -0.30 1.50 9.65
N VAL A 81 -0.85 0.33 9.33
CA VAL A 81 -0.12 -0.95 9.39
C VAL A 81 1.11 -0.92 8.48
N GLU A 82 0.98 -0.37 7.27
CA GLU A 82 2.10 -0.23 6.32
C GLU A 82 3.20 0.71 6.86
N PHE A 83 2.82 1.78 7.55
CA PHE A 83 3.77 2.68 8.20
C PHE A 83 4.57 1.99 9.31
N LEU A 84 3.88 1.23 10.17
CA LEU A 84 4.51 0.44 11.23
C LEU A 84 5.43 -0.64 10.65
N ALA A 85 4.99 -1.32 9.60
CA ALA A 85 5.79 -2.34 8.94
C ALA A 85 7.05 -1.75 8.30
N LYS A 86 6.97 -0.54 7.74
CA LYS A 86 8.16 0.15 7.20
C LYS A 86 9.18 0.46 8.29
N GLN A 87 8.78 1.00 9.44
CA GLN A 87 9.71 1.27 10.54
C GLN A 87 10.48 0.01 10.96
N LYS A 88 9.78 -1.13 10.99
CA LYS A 88 10.37 -2.44 11.28
C LYS A 88 11.29 -2.93 10.16
N LEU A 89 10.93 -2.67 8.91
CA LEU A 89 11.75 -2.99 7.74
C LEU A 89 13.04 -2.16 7.72
N ASP A 90 13.00 -0.93 8.24
CA ASP A 90 14.17 -0.09 8.36
C ASP A 90 15.21 -0.65 9.34
N ARG A 91 14.74 -1.41 10.34
CA ARG A 91 15.55 -2.17 11.30
C ARG A 91 15.86 -3.60 10.87
N PHE A 92 15.55 -3.97 9.62
CA PHE A 92 15.68 -5.33 9.09
C PHE A 92 14.97 -6.40 9.94
N GLU A 93 13.82 -6.08 10.53
CA GLU A 93 13.03 -7.05 11.29
C GLU A 93 12.25 -7.98 10.32
N PRO A 94 12.40 -9.31 10.40
CA PRO A 94 11.69 -10.25 9.52
C PRO A 94 10.16 -10.18 9.61
N VAL A 95 9.64 -9.74 10.77
CA VAL A 95 8.19 -9.55 10.97
C VAL A 95 7.62 -8.46 10.07
N ALA A 96 8.44 -7.48 9.65
CA ALA A 96 8.00 -6.42 8.75
C ALA A 96 7.48 -6.96 7.42
N ALA A 97 8.19 -7.94 6.84
CA ALA A 97 7.78 -8.57 5.59
C ALA A 97 6.48 -9.37 5.73
N GLN A 98 6.24 -9.97 6.91
CA GLN A 98 4.96 -10.64 7.18
C GLN A 98 3.82 -9.64 7.28
N LEU A 99 4.02 -8.54 8.02
CA LEU A 99 3.02 -7.48 8.16
C LEU A 99 2.67 -6.89 6.80
N LEU A 100 3.65 -6.59 5.94
CA LEU A 100 3.40 -6.10 4.59
C LEU A 100 2.63 -7.12 3.74
N GLY A 101 2.98 -8.41 3.81
CA GLY A 101 2.28 -9.48 3.10
C GLY A 101 0.82 -9.58 3.52
N TRP A 102 0.55 -9.61 4.83
CA TRP A 102 -0.82 -9.62 5.36
C TRP A 102 -1.59 -8.33 5.05
N ASN A 103 -0.92 -7.17 4.99
CA ASN A 103 -1.54 -5.92 4.57
C ASN A 103 -2.05 -5.98 3.12
N GLN A 104 -1.28 -6.59 2.20
CA GLN A 104 -1.73 -6.78 0.81
C GLN A 104 -2.93 -7.74 0.72
N VAL A 105 -2.93 -8.81 1.52
CA VAL A 105 -4.07 -9.75 1.60
C VAL A 105 -5.32 -9.04 2.13
N ALA A 106 -5.17 -8.25 3.20
CA ALA A 106 -6.27 -7.49 3.77
C ALA A 106 -6.83 -6.46 2.77
N LEU A 107 -5.96 -5.74 2.07
CA LEU A 107 -6.37 -4.83 0.99
C LEU A 107 -7.14 -5.58 -0.11
N LEU A 108 -6.63 -6.75 -0.54
CA LEU A 108 -7.32 -7.57 -1.53
C LEU A 108 -8.73 -7.95 -1.06
N VAL A 109 -8.87 -8.41 0.19
CA VAL A 109 -10.19 -8.76 0.76
C VAL A 109 -11.13 -7.55 0.75
N VAL A 110 -10.65 -6.37 1.15
CA VAL A 110 -11.46 -5.13 1.13
C VAL A 110 -11.91 -4.80 -0.30
N ILE A 111 -11.01 -4.89 -1.28
CA ILE A 111 -11.34 -4.64 -2.69
C ILE A 111 -12.37 -5.65 -3.19
N LEU A 112 -12.22 -6.94 -2.88
CA LEU A 112 -13.16 -7.97 -3.31
C LEU A 112 -14.54 -7.76 -2.72
N ILE A 113 -14.64 -7.48 -1.41
CA ILE A 113 -15.91 -7.16 -0.74
C ILE A 113 -16.55 -5.95 -1.43
N TYR A 114 -15.79 -4.89 -1.68
CA TYR A 114 -16.28 -3.69 -2.34
C TYR A 114 -16.76 -3.98 -3.76
N CYS A 115 -15.97 -4.67 -4.59
CA CYS A 115 -16.35 -5.00 -5.96
C CYS A 115 -17.60 -5.89 -6.01
N THR A 116 -17.68 -6.92 -5.17
CA THR A 116 -18.87 -7.78 -5.08
C THR A 116 -20.10 -6.98 -4.66
N PHE A 117 -19.95 -6.11 -3.67
CA PHE A 117 -21.05 -5.25 -3.20
C PHE A 117 -21.51 -4.25 -4.28
N SER A 118 -20.57 -3.62 -5.00
CA SER A 118 -20.89 -2.69 -6.09
C SER A 118 -21.59 -3.38 -7.27
N ILE A 119 -21.17 -4.60 -7.62
CA ILE A 119 -21.87 -5.40 -8.63
C ILE A 119 -23.28 -5.74 -8.14
N PHE A 120 -23.42 -6.18 -6.89
CA PHE A 120 -24.73 -6.47 -6.30
C PHE A 120 -25.65 -5.24 -6.34
N GLN A 121 -25.17 -4.08 -5.90
CA GLN A 121 -25.94 -2.84 -5.98
C GLN A 121 -26.34 -2.48 -7.42
N GLY A 122 -25.40 -2.49 -8.37
CA GLY A 122 -25.71 -2.14 -9.75
C GLY A 122 -26.66 -3.10 -10.45
N MET A 123 -26.72 -4.37 -10.02
CA MET A 123 -27.62 -5.37 -10.60
C MET A 123 -29.04 -5.29 -10.05
N TYR A 124 -29.19 -5.03 -8.74
CA TYR A 124 -30.47 -5.09 -8.03
C TYR A 124 -31.09 -3.73 -7.69
N GLN A 125 -30.30 -2.66 -7.63
CA GLN A 125 -30.79 -1.31 -7.38
C GLN A 125 -30.70 -0.50 -8.67
N GLU A 126 -31.81 0.10 -9.09
CA GLU A 126 -31.76 1.08 -10.17
C GLU A 126 -31.02 2.31 -9.65
N GLY A 127 -29.86 2.60 -10.26
CA GLY A 127 -29.10 3.79 -9.94
C GLY A 127 -29.96 5.04 -10.11
N GLU A 128 -29.73 6.05 -9.26
CA GLU A 128 -30.53 7.28 -9.24
C GLU A 128 -30.65 7.93 -10.62
N ALA A 129 -29.57 7.94 -11.40
CA ALA A 129 -29.57 8.44 -12.78
C ALA A 129 -30.53 7.66 -13.70
N LEU A 130 -30.56 6.33 -13.63
CA LEU A 130 -31.48 5.50 -14.41
C LEU A 130 -32.93 5.68 -13.95
N ARG A 131 -33.16 5.89 -12.65
CA ARG A 131 -34.49 6.23 -12.12
C ARG A 131 -34.98 7.56 -12.67
N THR A 132 -34.13 8.58 -12.68
CA THR A 132 -34.48 9.90 -13.23
C THR A 132 -34.77 9.81 -14.72
N LEU A 133 -33.95 9.09 -15.50
CA LEU A 133 -34.18 8.88 -16.93
C LEU A 133 -35.43 8.04 -17.23
N SER A 134 -35.84 7.18 -16.29
CA SER A 134 -37.06 6.38 -16.42
C SER A 134 -38.33 7.16 -16.08
N ALA A 135 -38.23 8.38 -15.52
CA ALA A 135 -39.40 9.18 -15.23
C ALA A 135 -40.03 9.70 -16.54
N PRO A 136 -41.38 9.71 -16.66
CA PRO A 136 -42.07 10.02 -17.91
C PRO A 136 -41.67 11.37 -18.50
N GLU A 137 -41.52 12.39 -17.65
CA GLU A 137 -41.15 13.75 -18.04
C GLU A 137 -39.83 13.80 -18.83
N TYR A 138 -38.78 13.10 -18.35
CA TYR A 138 -37.48 13.09 -19.02
C TYR A 138 -37.45 12.19 -20.24
N ARG A 139 -38.15 11.05 -20.18
CA ARG A 139 -38.27 10.13 -21.30
C ARG A 139 -38.93 10.79 -22.50
N ASP A 140 -40.05 11.47 -22.28
CA ASP A 140 -40.79 12.16 -23.34
C ASP A 140 -39.99 13.35 -23.87
N ALA A 141 -39.32 14.11 -22.99
CA ALA A 141 -38.48 15.24 -23.38
C ALA A 141 -37.25 14.83 -24.22
N LEU A 142 -36.67 13.65 -23.95
CA LEU A 142 -35.53 13.10 -24.69
C LEU A 142 -35.96 12.25 -25.90
N GLY A 143 -37.25 12.02 -26.10
CA GLY A 143 -37.76 11.17 -27.18
C GLY A 143 -37.30 9.71 -27.07
N LEU A 144 -37.04 9.22 -25.86
CA LEU A 144 -36.55 7.85 -25.64
C LEU A 144 -37.71 6.87 -25.70
N SER A 145 -37.57 5.82 -26.51
CA SER A 145 -38.49 4.70 -26.52
C SER A 145 -38.28 3.78 -25.30
N GLU A 146 -39.24 2.90 -25.00
CA GLU A 146 -39.07 1.84 -23.98
C GLU A 146 -37.88 0.93 -24.30
N GLN A 147 -37.64 0.68 -25.58
CA GLN A 147 -36.53 -0.14 -26.04
C GLN A 147 -35.19 0.54 -25.74
N ASP A 148 -35.07 1.84 -26.00
CA ASP A 148 -33.84 2.60 -25.70
C ASP A 148 -33.52 2.59 -24.21
N LEU A 149 -34.53 2.70 -23.35
CA LEU A 149 -34.36 2.61 -21.90
C LEU A 149 -33.92 1.22 -21.46
N SER A 150 -34.48 0.16 -22.04
CA SER A 150 -34.08 -1.22 -21.77
C SER A 150 -32.62 -1.47 -22.17
N ASP A 151 -32.22 -1.02 -23.37
CA ASP A 151 -30.86 -1.17 -23.88
C ASP A 151 -29.86 -0.36 -23.04
N LEU A 152 -30.23 0.85 -22.62
CA LEU A 152 -29.42 1.65 -21.70
C LEU A 152 -29.26 0.98 -20.32
N LYS A 153 -30.34 0.40 -19.77
CA LYS A 153 -30.28 -0.36 -18.51
C LYS A 153 -29.35 -1.57 -18.63
N TRP A 154 -29.45 -2.33 -19.73
CA TRP A 154 -28.57 -3.47 -19.96
C TRP A 154 -27.10 -3.06 -20.13
N LEU A 155 -26.84 -1.99 -20.89
CA LEU A 155 -25.50 -1.44 -21.08
C LEU A 155 -24.90 -0.99 -19.75
N TYR A 156 -25.65 -0.24 -18.95
CA TYR A 156 -25.22 0.21 -17.63
C TYR A 156 -24.86 -0.95 -16.70
N LYS A 157 -25.72 -1.97 -16.59
CA LYS A 157 -25.48 -3.16 -15.76
C LYS A 157 -24.25 -3.94 -16.22
N SER A 158 -24.13 -4.15 -17.53
CA SER A 158 -22.98 -4.82 -18.14
C SER A 158 -21.68 -4.06 -17.89
N LEU A 159 -21.70 -2.73 -18.02
CA LEU A 159 -20.54 -1.89 -17.78
C LEU A 159 -20.09 -1.99 -16.32
N ILE A 160 -21.00 -1.88 -15.35
CA ILE A 160 -20.69 -2.06 -13.92
C ILE A 160 -20.07 -3.43 -13.68
N ALA A 161 -20.72 -4.50 -14.16
CA ALA A 161 -20.25 -5.87 -13.94
C ALA A 161 -18.84 -6.07 -14.51
N VAL A 162 -18.60 -5.68 -15.76
CA VAL A 162 -17.29 -5.82 -16.42
C VAL A 162 -16.23 -4.97 -15.73
N THR A 163 -16.53 -3.72 -15.39
CA THR A 163 -15.57 -2.83 -14.72
C THR A 163 -15.14 -3.40 -13.37
N TYR A 164 -16.09 -3.76 -12.49
CA TYR A 164 -15.75 -4.24 -11.16
C TYR A 164 -15.17 -5.67 -11.17
N ALA A 165 -15.61 -6.54 -12.07
CA ALA A 165 -14.98 -7.85 -12.27
C ALA A 165 -13.51 -7.71 -12.73
N SER A 166 -13.24 -6.75 -13.63
CA SER A 166 -11.88 -6.46 -14.10
C SER A 166 -11.01 -5.91 -12.96
N ILE A 167 -11.52 -4.98 -12.15
CA ILE A 167 -10.81 -4.45 -10.97
C ILE A 167 -10.49 -5.57 -9.98
N ALA A 168 -11.46 -6.44 -9.68
CA ALA A 168 -11.27 -7.59 -8.81
C ALA A 168 -10.21 -8.55 -9.35
N GLY A 169 -10.29 -8.91 -10.64
CA GLY A 169 -9.33 -9.80 -11.31
C GLY A 169 -7.92 -9.25 -11.31
N LEU A 170 -7.73 -7.98 -11.72
CA LEU A 170 -6.43 -7.32 -11.65
C LEU A 170 -5.91 -7.25 -10.22
N SER A 171 -6.78 -7.00 -9.25
CA SER A 171 -6.39 -6.92 -7.84
C SER A 171 -5.93 -8.26 -7.28
N ILE A 172 -6.59 -9.36 -7.64
CA ILE A 172 -6.14 -10.71 -7.25
C ILE A 172 -4.71 -10.95 -7.74
N VAL A 173 -4.41 -10.58 -8.98
CA VAL A 173 -3.08 -10.76 -9.57
C VAL A 173 -2.04 -9.86 -8.88
N PHE A 174 -2.26 -8.54 -8.84
CA PHE A 174 -1.26 -7.61 -8.33
C PHE A 174 -1.05 -7.76 -6.81
N GLN A 175 -2.12 -7.79 -6.03
CA GLN A 175 -2.04 -7.88 -4.57
C GLN A 175 -1.59 -9.28 -4.16
N GLY A 176 -2.01 -10.33 -4.87
CA GLY A 176 -1.52 -11.70 -4.66
C GLY A 176 -0.02 -11.82 -4.90
N LEU A 177 0.48 -11.29 -6.03
CA LEU A 177 1.91 -11.29 -6.35
C LEU A 177 2.72 -10.45 -5.34
N ASN A 178 2.22 -9.28 -4.92
CA ASN A 178 2.86 -8.45 -3.91
C ASN A 178 2.90 -9.15 -2.54
N ALA A 179 1.80 -9.78 -2.11
CA ALA A 179 1.75 -10.55 -0.87
C ALA A 179 2.77 -11.69 -0.90
N TRP A 180 2.78 -12.48 -1.97
CA TRP A 180 3.74 -13.56 -2.17
C TRP A 180 5.19 -13.05 -2.17
N TYR A 181 5.46 -11.94 -2.87
CA TYR A 181 6.77 -11.30 -2.89
C TYR A 181 7.24 -10.96 -1.47
N TYR A 182 6.40 -10.31 -0.65
CA TYR A 182 6.77 -9.97 0.72
C TYR A 182 6.99 -11.20 1.59
N PHE A 183 6.11 -12.20 1.52
CA PHE A 183 6.31 -13.45 2.26
C PHE A 183 7.59 -14.18 1.88
N ALA A 184 7.94 -14.21 0.59
CA ALA A 184 9.19 -14.79 0.11
C ALA A 184 10.43 -14.04 0.64
N ARG A 185 10.36 -12.71 0.77
CA ARG A 185 11.48 -11.88 1.27
C ARG A 185 11.74 -12.01 2.76
N ARG A 186 10.77 -12.49 3.56
CA ARG A 186 10.97 -12.78 4.99
C ARG A 186 12.22 -13.64 5.22
N ARG A 187 12.38 -14.72 4.46
CA ARG A 187 13.52 -15.65 4.60
C ARG A 187 14.86 -14.97 4.32
N GLN A 188 14.88 -14.03 3.39
CA GLN A 188 16.09 -13.29 3.02
C GLN A 188 16.49 -12.26 4.07
N ILE A 189 15.52 -11.60 4.70
CA ILE A 189 15.78 -10.69 5.83
C ILE A 189 16.34 -11.47 7.02
N GLN A 190 15.76 -12.65 7.29
CA GLN A 190 16.28 -13.53 8.34
C GLN A 190 17.72 -13.97 8.05
N ALA A 191 17.98 -14.50 6.84
CA ALA A 191 19.33 -14.89 6.42
C ALA A 191 20.32 -13.71 6.47
N TYR A 192 19.87 -12.51 6.11
CA TYR A 192 20.69 -11.30 6.23
C TYR A 192 21.08 -11.01 7.68
N LYS A 193 20.13 -11.09 8.61
CA LYS A 193 20.37 -10.87 10.04
C LYS A 193 21.28 -11.94 10.64
N ASP A 194 21.11 -13.19 10.24
CA ASP A 194 21.89 -14.31 10.77
C ASP A 194 23.35 -14.31 10.25
N GLN A 195 23.56 -13.86 9.02
CA GLN A 195 24.87 -13.86 8.36
C GLN A 195 25.63 -12.53 8.47
N THR A 196 25.09 -11.52 9.14
CA THR A 196 25.70 -10.19 9.26
C THR A 196 26.17 -9.98 10.69
N PRO A 197 27.48 -9.79 10.92
CA PRO A 197 28.00 -9.46 12.24
C PRO A 197 27.31 -8.25 12.90
N ALA A 198 27.10 -8.32 14.21
CA ALA A 198 26.41 -7.27 14.99
C ALA A 198 27.03 -5.87 14.82
N TRP A 199 28.35 -5.76 14.67
CA TRP A 199 29.04 -4.49 14.47
C TRP A 199 28.63 -3.80 13.16
N ILE A 200 28.31 -4.56 12.11
CA ILE A 200 27.83 -3.99 10.83
C ILE A 200 26.42 -3.42 11.01
N HIS A 201 25.59 -4.04 11.85
CA HIS A 201 24.26 -3.50 12.15
C HIS A 201 24.31 -2.16 12.86
N GLN A 202 25.30 -1.94 13.75
CA GLN A 202 25.49 -0.65 14.43
C GLN A 202 25.93 0.45 13.46
N LEU A 203 26.71 0.11 12.43
CA LEU A 203 27.15 1.07 11.40
C LEU A 203 26.05 1.44 10.38
N GLN A 204 24.96 0.68 10.32
CA GLN A 204 23.88 0.87 9.34
C GLN A 204 22.61 1.50 9.92
N GLN A 205 22.55 1.66 11.25
CA GLN A 205 21.48 2.39 11.95
C GLN A 205 21.74 3.88 11.89
#